data_AF-A0A8T3RNW0-F1
#
_entry.id   AF-A0A8T3RNW0-F1
#
_cell.length_a   1.000
_cell.length_b   1.000
_cell.length_c   1.000
_cell.angle_alpha   90.00
_cell.angle_beta   90.00
_cell.angle_gamma   90.00
#
_symmetry.space_group_name_H-M   'P 1'
#
loop_
_entity.id
_entity.type
_entity.pdbx_description
1 polymer ?
#
loop_
_entity_poly.entity_id
_entity_poly.type
_entity_poly.pdbx_seq_one_letter_code
_entity_poly.pdbx_strand_id
1 'polypeptide(L)' 'MAIEKQLSDGSTGGTSLGQGTTDLISFYGVTPIAQRALAAQNTTTLSTASSTAIDTLTKASIIEIMNTLTALGLWKGSA' A
#
# COMPACT_ATOMS: atom_id res chain seq x y z
N MET A 1 11.48 4.88 24.24
CA MET A 1 11.65 5.81 23.10
C MET A 1 10.54 6.84 23.21
N ALA A 2 10.87 8.12 23.37
CA ALA A 2 9.86 9.18 23.35
C ALA A 2 9.49 9.50 21.89
N ILE A 3 8.21 9.69 21.59
CA ILE A 3 7.77 10.12 20.27
C ILE A 3 8.10 11.62 20.16
N GLU A 4 9.02 11.99 19.27
CA GLU A 4 9.43 13.40 19.11
C GLU A 4 8.31 14.26 18.48
N LYS A 5 7.52 13.70 17.57
CA LYS A 5 6.34 14.33 16.98
C LYS A 5 5.35 13.29 16.51
N GLN A 6 4.12 13.36 17.01
CA GLN A 6 2.99 12.61 16.46
C GLN A 6 2.29 13.45 15.39
N LEU A 7 1.98 12.83 14.26
CA LEU A 7 1.23 13.45 13.15
C LEU A 7 -0.27 13.26 13.30
N SER A 8 -0.72 12.18 13.96
CA SER A 8 -2.13 12.02 14.29
C SER A 8 -2.58 12.93 15.44
N ASP A 9 -3.83 13.38 15.37
CA ASP A 9 -4.45 14.27 16.36
C ASP A 9 -5.57 13.59 17.17
N GLY A 10 -5.80 12.29 16.93
CA GLY A 10 -6.87 11.51 17.58
C GLY A 10 -8.26 11.72 16.96
N SER A 11 -8.37 12.47 15.85
CA SER A 11 -9.62 12.63 15.11
C SER A 11 -10.15 11.27 14.61
N THR A 12 -11.48 11.10 14.67
CA THR A 12 -12.15 9.91 14.10
C THR A 12 -12.06 9.85 12.57
N GLY A 13 -11.76 10.97 11.91
CA GLY A 13 -11.48 11.03 10.48
C GLY A 13 -10.09 10.49 10.09
N GLY A 14 -9.24 10.20 11.08
CA GLY A 14 -7.85 9.78 10.86
C GLY A 14 -6.96 10.91 10.37
N THR A 15 -5.80 10.54 9.83
CA THR A 15 -4.81 11.49 9.29
C THR A 15 -4.47 11.08 7.88
N SER A 16 -4.71 11.97 6.91
CA SER A 16 -4.35 11.72 5.51
C SER A 16 -2.97 12.28 5.20
N LEU A 17 -2.18 11.50 4.48
CA LEU A 17 -0.96 11.96 3.83
C LEU A 17 -1.20 11.91 2.33
N GLY A 18 -1.41 13.08 1.71
CA GLY A 18 -1.89 13.21 0.34
C GLY A 18 -3.40 13.47 0.25
N GLN A 19 -3.80 14.07 -0.87
CA GLN A 19 -5.15 14.50 -1.23
C GLN A 19 -5.56 13.99 -2.63
N GLY A 20 -4.60 13.51 -3.44
CA GLY A 20 -4.88 12.95 -4.76
C GLY A 20 -3.79 12.01 -5.29
N THR A 21 -4.10 11.30 -6.37
CA THR A 21 -3.20 10.29 -6.96
C THR A 21 -1.90 10.88 -7.52
N THR A 22 -1.90 12.18 -7.83
CA THR A 22 -0.76 12.93 -8.34
C THR A 22 0.11 13.56 -7.26
N ASP A 23 -0.31 13.50 -5.99
CA ASP A 23 0.47 14.05 -4.90
C ASP A 23 1.74 13.23 -4.71
N LEU A 24 2.87 13.92 -4.69
CA LEU A 24 4.16 13.28 -4.52
C LEU A 24 4.46 13.14 -3.03
N ILE A 25 4.60 11.90 -2.56
CA ILE A 25 4.83 11.59 -1.16
C ILE A 25 6.17 10.86 -1.04
N SER A 26 6.93 11.15 0.01
CA SER A 26 8.15 10.43 0.36
C SER A 26 8.22 10.18 1.86
N PHE A 27 8.94 9.13 2.23
CA PHE A 27 9.33 8.85 3.61
C PHE A 27 10.87 8.81 3.67
N TYR A 28 11.45 9.35 4.76
CA TYR A 28 12.90 9.32 5.00
C TYR A 28 13.77 9.99 3.90
N GLY A 29 13.27 11.07 3.28
CA GLY A 29 14.07 11.90 2.35
C GLY A 29 14.36 11.26 0.99
N VAL A 30 13.66 10.19 0.62
CA VAL A 30 13.73 9.61 -0.73
C VAL A 30 13.00 10.49 -1.76
N THR A 31 13.31 10.34 -3.05
CA THR A 31 12.60 11.05 -4.12
C THR A 31 11.09 10.81 -4.02
N PRO A 32 10.27 11.86 -3.87
CA PRO A 32 8.82 11.73 -3.81
C PRO A 32 8.22 11.09 -5.07
N ILE A 33 7.25 10.20 -4.89
CA ILE A 33 6.53 9.55 -5.99
C ILE A 33 5.02 9.73 -5.84
N ALA A 34 4.33 9.74 -6.98
CA ALA A 34 2.88 9.69 -7.03
C ALA A 34 2.36 8.34 -6.52
N GLN A 35 1.08 8.27 -6.18
CA GLN A 35 0.44 7.02 -5.77
C GLN A 35 0.69 5.94 -6.81
N ARG A 36 1.19 4.77 -6.38
CA ARG A 36 1.58 3.71 -7.32
C ARG A 36 0.34 3.14 -8.01
N ALA A 37 0.34 3.14 -9.34
CA ALA A 37 -0.70 2.53 -10.18
C ALA A 37 -0.04 1.59 -11.21
N LEU A 38 -0.19 0.28 -11.03
CA LEU A 38 0.38 -0.74 -11.92
C LEU A 38 -0.55 -1.95 -11.99
N ALA A 39 -0.63 -2.58 -13.17
CA ALA A 39 -1.41 -3.81 -13.37
C ALA A 39 -0.99 -4.95 -12.43
N ALA A 40 0.28 -5.00 -12.03
CA ALA A 40 0.82 -5.99 -11.09
C ALA A 40 0.25 -5.88 -9.66
N GLN A 41 -0.48 -4.82 -9.34
CA GLN A 41 -1.22 -4.70 -8.06
C GLN A 41 -2.53 -5.51 -8.07
N ASN A 42 -2.90 -6.14 -9.20
CA ASN A 42 -4.07 -7.00 -9.26
C ASN A 42 -3.78 -8.35 -8.56
N THR A 43 -4.38 -8.55 -7.40
CA THR A 43 -4.28 -9.77 -6.60
C THR A 43 -4.78 -11.02 -7.35
N THR A 44 -5.63 -10.85 -8.36
CA THR A 44 -6.15 -11.95 -9.21
C THR A 44 -5.04 -12.62 -10.02
N THR A 45 -4.02 -11.87 -10.46
CA THR A 45 -2.89 -12.45 -11.19
C THR A 45 -2.05 -13.34 -10.28
N LEU A 46 -1.92 -12.99 -9.00
CA LEU A 46 -1.20 -13.80 -8.02
C LEU A 46 -1.99 -15.02 -7.57
N SER A 47 -3.31 -14.89 -7.40
CA SER A 47 -4.17 -16.02 -7.01
C SER A 47 -4.22 -17.12 -8.07
N THR A 48 -4.07 -16.76 -9.35
CA THR A 48 -4.11 -17.68 -10.49
C THR A 48 -2.74 -18.21 -10.94
N ALA A 49 -1.64 -17.69 -10.41
CA ALA A 49 -0.30 -18.18 -10.73
C ALA A 49 -0.11 -19.64 -10.26
N SER A 50 0.59 -20.47 -11.02
CA SER A 50 0.89 -21.86 -10.63
C SER A 50 1.75 -21.90 -9.33
N SER A 51 1.46 -22.82 -8.42
CA SER A 51 2.05 -22.91 -7.06
C SER A 51 3.36 -23.68 -6.97
N THR A 52 4.00 -24.03 -8.10
CA THR A 52 5.23 -24.83 -8.08
C THR A 52 6.44 -24.12 -7.44
N ALA A 53 6.38 -22.79 -7.29
CA ALA A 53 7.45 -21.99 -6.69
C ALA A 53 7.05 -21.22 -5.40
N ILE A 54 5.75 -21.05 -5.13
CA ILE A 54 5.23 -20.31 -3.95
C ILE A 54 4.02 -21.06 -3.40
N ASP A 55 4.11 -21.45 -2.13
CA ASP A 55 3.05 -22.17 -1.41
C ASP A 55 1.78 -21.31 -1.23
N THR A 56 0.67 -21.96 -0.93
CA THR A 56 -0.65 -21.32 -0.79
C THR A 56 -0.70 -20.29 0.35
N LEU A 57 -0.02 -20.52 1.48
CA LEU A 57 -0.03 -19.61 2.62
C LEU A 57 0.77 -18.34 2.31
N THR A 58 1.90 -18.48 1.62
CA THR A 58 2.69 -17.34 1.15
C THR A 58 1.91 -16.50 0.13
N LYS A 59 1.08 -17.11 -0.73
CA LYS A 59 0.19 -16.34 -1.61
C LYS A 59 -0.87 -15.58 -0.83
N ALA A 60 -1.50 -16.23 0.15
CA ALA A 60 -2.52 -15.60 0.97
C ALA A 60 -1.98 -14.36 1.72
N SER A 61 -0.80 -14.48 2.32
CA SER A 61 -0.17 -13.36 3.03
C SER A 61 0.19 -12.19 2.10
N ILE A 62 0.69 -12.48 0.89
CA ILE A 62 0.96 -11.42 -0.10
C ILE A 62 -0.35 -10.75 -0.54
N ILE A 63 -1.40 -11.52 -0.84
CA ILE A 63 -2.71 -10.97 -1.21
C ILE A 63 -3.26 -10.06 -0.10
N GLU A 64 -3.13 -10.47 1.16
CA GLU A 64 -3.53 -9.66 2.31
C GLU A 64 -2.78 -8.32 2.35
N ILE A 65 -1.45 -8.34 2.21
CA ILE A 65 -0.61 -7.13 2.13
C ILE A 65 -1.08 -6.22 0.98
N MET A 66 -1.29 -6.78 -0.21
CA MET A 66 -1.72 -6.01 -1.38
C MET A 66 -3.09 -5.35 -1.18
N ASN A 67 -4.04 -6.08 -0.56
CA ASN A 67 -5.36 -5.58 -0.23
C ASN A 67 -5.29 -4.46 0.83
N THR A 68 -4.46 -4.63 1.87
CA THR A 68 -4.24 -3.59 2.89
C THR A 68 -3.64 -2.33 2.28
N LEU A 69 -2.62 -2.44 1.43
CA LEU A 69 -2.00 -1.29 0.76
C LEU A 69 -3.00 -0.54 -0.15
N THR A 70 -3.89 -1.28 -0.81
CA THR A 70 -4.96 -0.70 -1.64
C THR A 70 -6.01 0.01 -0.78
N ALA A 71 -6.47 -0.64 0.30
CA ALA A 71 -7.46 -0.07 1.22
C ALA A 71 -6.95 1.19 1.93
N LEU A 72 -5.65 1.28 2.22
CA LEU A 72 -4.99 2.47 2.77
C LEU A 72 -4.72 3.56 1.72
N GLY A 73 -4.95 3.30 0.43
CA GLY A 73 -4.65 4.25 -0.64
C GLY A 73 -3.15 4.47 -0.88
N LEU A 74 -2.27 3.59 -0.39
CA LEU A 74 -0.85 3.62 -0.77
C LEU A 74 -0.65 3.14 -2.21
N TRP A 75 -1.53 2.24 -2.62
CA TRP A 75 -1.65 1.65 -3.94
C TRP A 75 -3.01 2.03 -4.51
N LYS A 76 -3.08 2.46 -5.79
CA LYS A 76 -4.35 2.84 -6.42
C LYS A 76 -5.30 1.64 -6.57
N GLY A 77 -4.79 0.41 -6.45
CA GLY A 77 -5.44 -0.76 -7.04
C GLY A 77 -5.19 -0.76 -8.55
N SER A 78 -5.56 -1.83 -9.25
CA SER A 78 -5.33 -2.02 -10.69
C SER A 78 -5.45 -0.72 -11.51
N ALA A 79 -4.52 -0.53 -12.47
CA ALA A 79 -4.42 0.65 -13.31
C ALA A 79 -5.77 1.13 -13.88
#